data_AF-A0A2N5ZPT2-F1
#
_entry.id   AF-A0A2N5ZPT2-F1
#
_cell.length_a   1.000
_cell.length_b   1.000
_cell.length_c   1.000
_cell.angle_alpha   90.00
_cell.angle_beta   90.00
_cell.angle_gamma   90.00
#
_symmetry.space_group_name_H-M   'P 1'
#
loop_
_entity.id
_entity.type
_entity.pdbx_description
1 polymer ?
#
loop_
_entity_poly.entity_id
_entity_poly.type
_entity_poly.pdbx_seq_one_letter_code
_entity_poly.pdbx_strand_id
1 'polypeptide(L)'
;MLLSIKMISFKNKIIIAVVLSLVALLASFFYYAFKNDKPVEKELILPERKATSSQYIVSNNDSNRVMRIARPLTEETCDELNGEERDRCYNQIIVNESSLEEDLEKCLEVDDYELRSDCIFQGVRDLYSVRSCGRIPDHFKAEACVQLASIETRYSDFCDIFDGEPHEKQECLDRTMAFKLKDSGKLEECGDIETLEYGGLCRIMAAETSGKSCDDIVDKEGRDKCFSEALFLIADTEKKCLEIPDINYKKVCLEILEKREDKDYDFDTDGDGLTHFKELWLNTDPFKADSDDDGLSDYQEVIEIHSNPVEADTDQDGLGDKEEYVLGTSLQRPDTDGDGVLDSVDNDPISGDSDNDRLSDAEEAQWGTDPNNKDTDGDGVNDRDEVINGMNPLGEGWKSDTDGDGLLDIDEIFYLTDPLKKDSDDDGVDDKQEIDNGSNPLGEGDADFDGDRLSDKEELELGTNPYKSDTNGDWVTDFESIRKGLDPISDDTDGDGLNNLYELKMKLNPIKSDTDGDALSDGDELNKYFTDPLNSDTDGDTYLDGEEVQAGFDPKK
;
A
#
# COMPACT_ATOMS: atom_id res chain seq x y z
N MET A 1 -87.68 29.71 34.95
CA MET A 1 -88.48 29.66 33.71
C MET A 1 -88.07 28.38 32.99
N LEU A 2 -88.95 27.44 32.60
CA LEU A 2 -90.12 27.50 31.72
C LEU A 2 -89.81 27.93 30.28
N LEU A 3 -90.13 27.03 29.32
CA LEU A 3 -90.18 27.23 27.85
C LEU A 3 -88.80 27.47 27.20
N SER A 4 -88.44 26.89 26.04
CA SER A 4 -89.06 25.95 25.09
C SER A 4 -87.93 25.09 24.48
N ILE A 5 -88.11 23.96 23.77
CA ILE A 5 -88.84 23.78 22.49
C ILE A 5 -89.27 22.31 22.34
N LYS A 6 -90.55 22.10 21.98
CA LYS A 6 -90.97 20.95 21.17
C LYS A 6 -91.21 21.46 19.74
N MET A 7 -90.68 20.76 18.73
CA MET A 7 -91.35 20.41 17.46
C MET A 7 -90.30 20.00 16.40
N ILE A 8 -89.93 18.72 16.40
CA ILE A 8 -89.28 18.10 15.22
C ILE A 8 -90.38 17.49 14.35
N SER A 9 -90.43 17.94 13.09
CA SER A 9 -91.50 17.62 12.13
C SER A 9 -91.63 16.11 11.85
N PHE A 10 -92.83 15.68 11.44
CA PHE A 10 -93.10 14.30 11.04
C PHE A 10 -92.20 13.84 9.87
N LYS A 11 -91.85 14.75 8.94
CA LYS A 11 -90.84 14.48 7.90
C LYS A 11 -89.48 14.11 8.49
N ASN A 12 -89.01 14.86 9.49
CA ASN A 12 -87.73 14.59 10.13
C ASN A 12 -87.75 13.28 10.94
N LYS A 13 -88.91 12.89 11.50
CA LYS A 13 -89.05 11.55 12.11
C LYS A 13 -88.93 10.42 11.10
N ILE A 14 -89.46 10.58 9.87
CA ILE A 14 -89.27 9.62 8.79
C ILE A 14 -87.79 9.57 8.36
N ILE A 15 -87.15 10.73 8.18
CA ILE A 15 -85.72 10.80 7.82
C ILE A 15 -84.86 10.12 8.90
N ILE A 16 -85.07 10.43 10.19
CA ILE A 16 -84.36 9.80 11.30
C ILE A 16 -84.64 8.28 11.36
N ALA A 17 -85.87 7.83 11.10
CA ALA A 17 -86.18 6.40 11.04
C ALA A 17 -85.49 5.70 9.86
N VAL A 18 -85.41 6.32 8.68
CA VAL A 18 -84.70 5.79 7.50
C VAL A 18 -83.19 5.75 7.74
N VAL A 19 -82.62 6.80 8.32
CA VAL A 19 -81.19 6.84 8.70
C VAL A 19 -80.88 5.80 9.76
N LEU A 20 -81.71 5.64 10.80
CA LEU A 20 -81.51 4.59 11.81
C LEU A 20 -81.68 3.18 11.23
N SER A 21 -82.57 2.96 10.27
CA SER A 21 -82.67 1.68 9.55
C SER A 21 -81.45 1.40 8.66
N LEU A 22 -80.89 2.42 8.00
CA LEU A 22 -79.65 2.30 7.22
C LEU A 22 -78.43 2.05 8.13
N VAL A 23 -78.33 2.75 9.26
CA VAL A 23 -77.30 2.50 10.27
C VAL A 23 -77.44 1.10 10.88
N ALA A 24 -78.67 0.62 11.15
CA ALA A 24 -78.91 -0.74 11.60
C ALA A 24 -78.56 -1.81 10.56
N LEU A 25 -78.82 -1.56 9.26
CA LEU A 25 -78.39 -2.43 8.17
C LEU A 25 -76.86 -2.45 8.03
N LEU A 26 -76.20 -1.30 8.07
CA LEU A 26 -74.74 -1.20 8.05
C LEU A 26 -74.11 -1.89 9.26
N ALA A 27 -74.63 -1.66 10.47
CA ALA A 27 -74.19 -2.35 11.68
C ALA A 27 -74.42 -3.86 11.60
N SER A 28 -75.51 -4.32 10.95
CA SER A 28 -75.76 -5.75 10.73
C SER A 28 -74.80 -6.35 9.69
N PHE A 29 -74.43 -5.58 8.66
CA PHE A 29 -73.45 -5.98 7.65
C PHE A 29 -72.04 -6.09 8.26
N PHE A 30 -71.59 -5.08 9.01
CA PHE A 30 -70.34 -5.12 9.75
C PHE A 30 -70.33 -6.23 10.83
N TYR A 31 -71.44 -6.43 11.56
CA TYR A 31 -71.55 -7.54 12.52
C TYR A 31 -71.52 -8.92 11.85
N TYR A 32 -71.95 -9.04 10.59
CA TYR A 32 -71.80 -10.29 9.84
C TYR A 32 -70.36 -10.48 9.33
N ALA A 33 -69.73 -9.42 8.84
CA ALA A 33 -68.33 -9.43 8.39
C ALA A 33 -67.35 -9.78 9.54
N PHE A 34 -67.48 -9.13 10.69
CA PHE A 34 -66.60 -9.34 11.85
C PHE A 34 -66.92 -10.59 12.71
N LYS A 35 -67.86 -11.45 12.30
CA LYS A 35 -68.25 -12.65 13.07
C LYS A 35 -67.68 -13.97 12.54
N ASN A 36 -67.16 -13.99 11.32
CA ASN A 36 -66.60 -15.22 10.74
C ASN A 36 -65.16 -15.50 11.20
N ASP A 37 -64.39 -14.48 11.58
CA ASP A 37 -63.02 -14.65 12.07
C ASP A 37 -62.91 -14.51 13.59
N LYS A 38 -62.96 -15.66 14.26
CA LYS A 38 -62.27 -15.87 15.54
C LYS A 38 -61.36 -17.09 15.42
N PRO A 39 -60.16 -17.05 16.03
CA PRO A 39 -59.20 -18.13 15.90
C PRO A 39 -59.73 -19.43 16.51
N VAL A 40 -59.48 -20.54 15.82
CA VAL A 40 -59.57 -21.88 16.41
C VAL A 40 -58.16 -22.27 16.79
N GLU A 41 -57.88 -22.32 18.10
CA GLU A 41 -56.68 -23.00 18.59
C GLU A 41 -56.74 -24.48 18.16
N LYS A 42 -55.76 -24.87 17.36
CA LYS A 42 -55.36 -26.26 17.16
C LYS A 42 -53.84 -26.31 17.08
N GLU A 43 -53.27 -27.24 17.83
CA GLU A 43 -51.84 -27.58 17.77
C GLU A 43 -51.48 -27.91 16.32
N LEU A 44 -50.57 -27.12 15.72
CA LEU A 44 -50.05 -27.40 14.39
C LEU A 44 -48.61 -27.91 14.53
N ILE A 45 -48.48 -29.24 14.45
CA ILE A 45 -47.21 -29.91 14.21
C ILE A 45 -46.67 -29.37 12.87
N LEU A 46 -45.43 -28.90 12.86
CA LEU A 46 -44.76 -28.33 11.68
C LEU A 46 -44.72 -29.32 10.50
N PRO A 47 -45.16 -28.88 9.31
CA PRO A 47 -44.69 -29.40 8.02
C PRO A 47 -43.84 -28.32 7.31
N GLU A 48 -42.95 -28.76 6.41
CA GLU A 48 -41.97 -27.90 5.75
C GLU A 48 -42.62 -26.78 4.90
N ARG A 49 -42.00 -25.58 4.89
CA ARG A 49 -42.34 -24.54 3.91
C ARG A 49 -41.79 -24.95 2.55
N LYS A 50 -42.66 -25.21 1.58
CA LYS A 50 -42.36 -24.89 0.18
C LYS A 50 -42.97 -23.54 -0.15
N ALA A 51 -42.13 -22.57 -0.51
CA ALA A 51 -42.58 -21.29 -1.02
C ALA A 51 -42.92 -21.42 -2.52
N THR A 52 -43.96 -20.71 -2.97
CA THR A 52 -44.26 -20.52 -4.39
C THR A 52 -44.68 -19.07 -4.61
N SER A 53 -43.72 -18.25 -5.06
CA SER A 53 -43.93 -16.85 -5.43
C SER A 53 -43.95 -16.75 -6.96
N SER A 54 -45.14 -16.65 -7.55
CA SER A 54 -45.30 -16.47 -9.00
C SER A 54 -45.42 -14.99 -9.35
N GLN A 55 -44.39 -14.43 -9.99
CA GLN A 55 -44.37 -13.02 -10.41
C GLN A 55 -44.39 -12.88 -11.94
N TYR A 56 -44.42 -11.64 -12.44
CA TYR A 56 -45.20 -11.30 -13.65
C TYR A 56 -44.60 -10.18 -14.53
N ILE A 57 -44.63 -10.37 -15.85
CA ILE A 57 -44.06 -9.44 -16.86
C ILE A 57 -45.07 -8.34 -17.27
N VAL A 58 -44.59 -7.13 -17.60
CA VAL A 58 -45.40 -5.98 -18.07
C VAL A 58 -44.81 -5.32 -19.33
N SER A 59 -45.08 -5.86 -20.53
CA SER A 59 -44.60 -5.26 -21.81
C SER A 59 -45.47 -4.08 -22.26
N ASN A 60 -44.89 -2.92 -22.57
CA ASN A 60 -45.67 -1.71 -22.83
C ASN A 60 -46.23 -1.67 -24.26
N ASN A 61 -47.50 -1.29 -24.43
CA ASN A 61 -48.11 -1.11 -25.76
C ASN A 61 -49.43 -0.33 -25.69
N ASP A 62 -49.78 0.32 -26.79
CA ASP A 62 -50.40 1.65 -26.76
C ASP A 62 -51.91 1.74 -26.41
N SER A 63 -52.26 2.82 -25.71
CA SER A 63 -53.55 3.53 -25.80
C SER A 63 -54.88 2.74 -25.74
N ASN A 64 -55.11 1.92 -24.71
CA ASN A 64 -56.40 1.91 -23.97
C ASN A 64 -56.38 1.11 -22.66
N ARG A 65 -57.30 1.41 -21.72
CA ARG A 65 -57.43 0.68 -20.45
C ARG A 65 -58.00 -0.73 -20.65
N VAL A 66 -57.14 -1.74 -20.50
CA VAL A 66 -57.53 -3.16 -20.35
C VAL A 66 -56.88 -3.70 -19.08
N MET A 67 -57.60 -4.49 -18.28
CA MET A 67 -56.99 -5.22 -17.16
C MET A 67 -56.01 -6.25 -17.74
N ARG A 68 -54.72 -6.11 -17.42
CA ARG A 68 -53.70 -7.08 -17.81
C ARG A 68 -53.79 -8.28 -16.88
N ILE A 69 -54.11 -9.45 -17.44
CA ILE A 69 -53.96 -10.72 -16.73
C ILE A 69 -52.47 -11.00 -16.67
N ALA A 70 -51.94 -11.01 -15.45
CA ALA A 70 -50.55 -11.29 -15.19
C ALA A 70 -50.24 -12.77 -15.52
N ARG A 71 -49.25 -13.01 -16.39
CA ARG A 71 -48.79 -14.36 -16.82
C ARG A 71 -47.51 -14.72 -16.07
N PRO A 72 -47.45 -15.84 -15.34
CA PRO A 72 -46.30 -16.16 -14.51
C PRO A 72 -45.05 -16.29 -15.38
N LEU A 73 -43.89 -15.83 -14.90
CA LEU A 73 -42.62 -16.04 -15.63
C LEU A 73 -42.40 -17.54 -15.82
N THR A 74 -42.34 -17.94 -17.08
CA THR A 74 -41.89 -19.25 -17.58
C THR A 74 -41.08 -19.03 -18.86
N GLU A 75 -40.28 -20.02 -19.27
CA GLU A 75 -39.53 -19.98 -20.53
C GLU A 75 -40.44 -19.59 -21.72
N GLU A 76 -41.62 -20.20 -21.84
CA GLU A 76 -42.63 -19.90 -22.86
C GLU A 76 -43.08 -18.42 -22.89
N THR A 77 -43.01 -17.70 -21.76
CA THR A 77 -43.33 -16.26 -21.68
C THR A 77 -42.13 -15.36 -21.97
N CYS A 78 -40.90 -15.83 -21.77
CA CYS A 78 -39.70 -15.13 -22.21
C CYS A 78 -39.53 -15.29 -23.74
N ASP A 79 -39.83 -16.46 -24.31
CA ASP A 79 -39.85 -16.70 -25.77
C ASP A 79 -40.83 -15.79 -26.56
N GLU A 80 -41.82 -15.18 -25.89
CA GLU A 80 -42.69 -14.15 -26.50
C GLU A 80 -42.01 -12.77 -26.63
N LEU A 81 -40.84 -12.55 -26.01
CA LEU A 81 -40.06 -11.30 -26.00
C LEU A 81 -38.88 -11.33 -26.98
N ASN A 82 -38.23 -10.17 -27.19
CA ASN A 82 -37.09 -10.04 -28.12
C ASN A 82 -35.97 -9.18 -27.53
N GLY A 83 -34.71 -9.57 -27.76
CA GLY A 83 -33.53 -8.82 -27.30
C GLY A 83 -33.44 -8.71 -25.78
N GLU A 84 -32.95 -7.57 -25.29
CA GLU A 84 -32.69 -7.31 -23.87
C GLU A 84 -33.89 -7.60 -22.95
N GLU A 85 -35.14 -7.37 -23.39
CA GLU A 85 -36.34 -7.71 -22.61
C GLU A 85 -36.49 -9.22 -22.38
N ARG A 86 -36.14 -10.05 -23.38
CA ARG A 86 -36.13 -11.51 -23.28
C ARG A 86 -34.97 -11.98 -22.41
N ASP A 87 -33.80 -11.42 -22.63
CA ASP A 87 -32.57 -11.90 -21.99
C ASP A 87 -32.59 -11.57 -20.49
N ARG A 88 -33.12 -10.39 -20.11
CA ARG A 88 -33.48 -10.06 -18.72
C ARG A 88 -34.59 -10.96 -18.14
N CYS A 89 -35.55 -11.39 -18.95
CA CYS A 89 -36.61 -12.30 -18.51
C CYS A 89 -36.05 -13.68 -18.10
N TYR A 90 -35.14 -14.27 -18.88
CA TYR A 90 -34.47 -15.53 -18.50
C TYR A 90 -33.56 -15.33 -17.28
N ASN A 91 -32.80 -14.24 -17.22
CA ASN A 91 -32.00 -13.89 -16.04
C ASN A 91 -32.87 -13.84 -14.76
N GLN A 92 -34.06 -13.23 -14.82
CA GLN A 92 -34.97 -13.19 -13.68
C GLN A 92 -35.54 -14.58 -13.30
N ILE A 93 -35.70 -15.51 -14.24
CA ILE A 93 -36.05 -16.91 -13.93
C ILE A 93 -34.91 -17.56 -13.14
N ILE A 94 -33.67 -17.45 -13.62
CA ILE A 94 -32.49 -18.03 -12.96
C ILE A 94 -32.36 -17.50 -11.52
N VAL A 95 -32.50 -16.19 -11.30
CA VAL A 95 -32.49 -15.60 -9.95
C VAL A 95 -33.60 -16.16 -9.05
N ASN A 96 -34.82 -16.31 -9.59
CA ASN A 96 -35.97 -16.82 -8.84
C ASN A 96 -35.86 -18.32 -8.48
N GLU A 97 -35.13 -19.12 -9.27
CA GLU A 97 -34.86 -20.53 -8.96
C GLU A 97 -33.67 -20.69 -8.01
N SER A 98 -32.60 -19.91 -8.22
CA SER A 98 -31.38 -19.96 -7.38
C SER A 98 -31.67 -19.57 -5.92
N SER A 99 -32.47 -18.52 -5.72
CA SER A 99 -32.91 -18.02 -4.41
C SER A 99 -33.87 -18.95 -3.65
N LEU A 100 -34.27 -20.09 -4.23
CA LEU A 100 -35.08 -21.12 -3.58
C LEU A 100 -34.28 -22.39 -3.22
N GLU A 101 -33.04 -22.53 -3.70
CA GLU A 101 -32.20 -23.72 -3.51
C GLU A 101 -30.79 -23.42 -2.94
N GLU A 102 -30.50 -22.18 -2.54
CA GLU A 102 -29.17 -21.71 -2.06
C GLU A 102 -28.02 -21.93 -3.09
N ASP A 103 -28.39 -22.06 -4.37
CA ASP A 103 -27.49 -22.49 -5.45
C ASP A 103 -26.73 -21.30 -6.06
N LEU A 104 -25.60 -20.98 -5.44
CA LEU A 104 -24.72 -19.90 -5.88
C LEU A 104 -24.10 -20.10 -7.27
N GLU A 105 -24.05 -21.33 -7.80
CA GLU A 105 -23.44 -21.58 -9.11
C GLU A 105 -24.37 -21.14 -10.23
N LYS A 106 -25.69 -21.37 -10.09
CA LYS A 106 -26.71 -20.82 -11.01
C LYS A 106 -26.69 -19.29 -11.07
N CYS A 107 -26.47 -18.59 -9.95
CA CYS A 107 -26.35 -17.12 -9.96
C CYS A 107 -25.21 -16.61 -10.86
N LEU A 108 -24.15 -17.40 -11.08
CA LEU A 108 -23.04 -17.03 -11.96
C LEU A 108 -23.38 -17.16 -13.46
N GLU A 109 -24.46 -17.87 -13.80
CA GLU A 109 -24.98 -18.01 -15.18
C GLU A 109 -25.89 -16.83 -15.59
N VAL A 110 -26.22 -15.92 -14.67
CA VAL A 110 -27.00 -14.71 -14.95
C VAL A 110 -26.14 -13.69 -15.69
N ASP A 111 -26.50 -13.32 -16.93
CA ASP A 111 -25.72 -12.36 -17.74
C ASP A 111 -25.82 -10.91 -17.22
N ASP A 112 -27.02 -10.47 -16.81
CA ASP A 112 -27.31 -9.11 -16.32
C ASP A 112 -26.55 -8.87 -15.00
N TYR A 113 -25.65 -7.89 -15.00
CA TYR A 113 -24.69 -7.63 -13.91
C TYR A 113 -25.38 -7.29 -12.58
N GLU A 114 -26.46 -6.51 -12.62
CA GLU A 114 -27.17 -6.05 -11.42
C GLU A 114 -27.95 -7.21 -10.80
N LEU A 115 -28.71 -7.94 -11.62
CA LEU A 115 -29.43 -9.15 -11.20
C LEU A 115 -28.50 -10.25 -10.71
N ARG A 116 -27.32 -10.44 -11.33
CA ARG A 116 -26.29 -11.38 -10.86
C ARG A 116 -25.78 -10.99 -9.48
N SER A 117 -25.47 -9.70 -9.28
CA SER A 117 -24.95 -9.20 -8.00
C SER A 117 -25.97 -9.38 -6.87
N ASP A 118 -27.24 -9.08 -7.12
CA ASP A 118 -28.32 -9.26 -6.15
C ASP A 118 -28.60 -10.75 -5.83
N CYS A 119 -28.54 -11.63 -6.85
CA CYS A 119 -28.67 -13.07 -6.68
C CYS A 119 -27.60 -13.63 -5.72
N ILE A 120 -26.34 -13.26 -5.95
CA ILE A 120 -25.22 -13.70 -5.13
C ILE A 120 -25.32 -13.09 -3.73
N PHE A 121 -25.61 -11.79 -3.59
CA PHE A 121 -25.77 -11.14 -2.27
C PHE A 121 -26.86 -11.82 -1.43
N GLN A 122 -28.03 -12.08 -2.00
CA GLN A 122 -29.11 -12.78 -1.30
C GLN A 122 -28.75 -14.22 -0.94
N GLY A 123 -28.11 -14.96 -1.85
CA GLY A 123 -27.67 -16.35 -1.60
C GLY A 123 -26.55 -16.46 -0.56
N VAL A 124 -25.62 -15.50 -0.48
CA VAL A 124 -24.52 -15.53 0.50
C VAL A 124 -24.99 -15.11 1.88
N ARG A 125 -25.91 -14.14 1.98
CA ARG A 125 -26.51 -13.69 3.26
C ARG A 125 -27.08 -14.87 4.06
N ASP A 126 -27.76 -15.79 3.38
CA ASP A 126 -28.43 -16.92 4.04
C ASP A 126 -27.47 -18.10 4.34
N LEU A 127 -26.27 -18.10 3.73
CA LEU A 127 -25.21 -19.11 3.91
C LEU A 127 -24.04 -18.67 4.83
N TYR A 128 -23.94 -17.38 5.18
CA TYR A 128 -22.88 -16.79 6.04
C TYR A 128 -21.43 -17.11 5.61
N SER A 129 -21.20 -17.29 4.31
CA SER A 129 -19.90 -17.67 3.75
C SER A 129 -19.13 -16.46 3.21
N VAL A 130 -18.24 -15.86 4.02
CA VAL A 130 -17.40 -14.71 3.61
C VAL A 130 -16.60 -14.99 2.34
N ARG A 131 -16.09 -16.22 2.16
CA ARG A 131 -15.38 -16.65 0.94
C ARG A 131 -16.25 -16.58 -0.33
N SER A 132 -17.57 -16.45 -0.18
CA SER A 132 -18.52 -16.24 -1.27
C SER A 132 -18.84 -14.75 -1.52
N CYS A 133 -18.60 -13.84 -0.55
CA CYS A 133 -18.81 -12.41 -0.75
C CYS A 133 -17.90 -11.84 -1.84
N GLY A 134 -16.64 -12.30 -1.92
CA GLY A 134 -15.71 -11.99 -3.02
C GLY A 134 -16.09 -12.58 -4.40
N ARG A 135 -17.32 -13.08 -4.57
CA ARG A 135 -17.93 -13.41 -5.87
C ARG A 135 -18.96 -12.37 -6.32
N ILE A 136 -19.33 -11.43 -5.45
CA ILE A 136 -20.27 -10.35 -5.72
C ILE A 136 -19.53 -9.30 -6.59
N PRO A 137 -20.01 -8.98 -7.81
CA PRO A 137 -19.27 -8.09 -8.73
C PRO A 137 -19.33 -6.59 -8.38
N ASP A 138 -20.22 -6.20 -7.48
CA ASP A 138 -20.46 -4.83 -7.00
C ASP A 138 -19.73 -4.62 -5.67
N HIS A 139 -18.97 -3.52 -5.55
CA HIS A 139 -18.07 -3.27 -4.42
C HIS A 139 -18.83 -3.17 -3.09
N PHE A 140 -19.78 -2.22 -3.01
CA PHE A 140 -20.55 -1.95 -1.80
C PHE A 140 -21.39 -3.16 -1.38
N LYS A 141 -21.89 -3.96 -2.33
CA LYS A 141 -22.60 -5.22 -2.01
C LYS A 141 -21.64 -6.33 -1.55
N ALA A 142 -20.41 -6.38 -2.06
CA ALA A 142 -19.38 -7.31 -1.59
C ALA A 142 -18.92 -6.97 -0.17
N GLU A 143 -18.66 -5.69 0.08
CA GLU A 143 -18.30 -5.10 1.37
C GLU A 143 -19.39 -5.34 2.44
N ALA A 144 -20.63 -4.93 2.17
CA ALA A 144 -21.77 -5.17 3.07
C ALA A 144 -22.03 -6.67 3.32
N CYS A 145 -21.69 -7.55 2.36
CA CYS A 145 -21.74 -9.00 2.56
C CYS A 145 -20.66 -9.47 3.56
N VAL A 146 -19.43 -8.95 3.48
CA VAL A 146 -18.37 -9.23 4.46
C VAL A 146 -18.80 -8.73 5.84
N GLN A 147 -19.29 -7.50 5.96
CA GLN A 147 -19.73 -6.91 7.23
C GLN A 147 -20.87 -7.72 7.88
N LEU A 148 -21.89 -8.12 7.12
CA LEU A 148 -22.98 -8.97 7.64
C LEU A 148 -22.49 -10.36 8.09
N ALA A 149 -21.54 -10.95 7.35
CA ALA A 149 -21.03 -12.28 7.66
C ALA A 149 -19.95 -12.29 8.75
N SER A 150 -19.15 -11.22 8.92
CA SER A 150 -18.23 -11.06 10.06
C SER A 150 -19.01 -10.85 11.36
N ILE A 151 -20.11 -10.07 11.34
CA ILE A 151 -21.08 -10.02 12.43
C ILE A 151 -21.56 -11.43 12.77
N GLU A 152 -22.27 -12.12 11.87
CA GLU A 152 -23.00 -13.35 12.26
C GLU A 152 -22.11 -14.58 12.46
N THR A 153 -20.85 -14.55 12.02
CA THR A 153 -19.83 -15.54 12.43
C THR A 153 -19.02 -15.12 13.66
N ARG A 154 -19.07 -13.84 14.07
CA ARG A 154 -18.32 -13.22 15.17
C ARG A 154 -16.79 -13.35 15.05
N TYR A 155 -16.27 -13.52 13.83
CA TYR A 155 -14.84 -13.65 13.53
C TYR A 155 -14.26 -12.38 12.89
N SER A 156 -13.30 -11.77 13.59
CA SER A 156 -12.53 -10.59 13.20
C SER A 156 -11.61 -10.81 11.99
N ASP A 157 -11.13 -12.05 11.82
CA ASP A 157 -10.19 -12.50 10.79
C ASP A 157 -10.73 -12.31 9.34
N PHE A 158 -11.99 -11.91 9.19
CA PHE A 158 -12.61 -11.56 7.92
C PHE A 158 -12.48 -10.07 7.55
N CYS A 159 -12.12 -9.22 8.50
CA CYS A 159 -11.81 -7.80 8.27
C CYS A 159 -10.43 -7.61 7.63
N ASP A 160 -9.58 -8.64 7.61
CA ASP A 160 -8.29 -8.66 6.87
C ASP A 160 -8.46 -8.52 5.34
N ILE A 161 -9.69 -8.54 4.81
CA ILE A 161 -9.94 -8.16 3.41
C ILE A 161 -9.67 -6.67 3.15
N PHE A 162 -9.79 -5.84 4.21
CA PHE A 162 -9.53 -4.40 4.21
C PHE A 162 -8.08 -4.07 4.61
N ASP A 163 -7.11 -4.98 4.38
CA ASP A 163 -5.70 -4.78 4.72
C ASP A 163 -5.03 -3.57 4.01
N GLY A 164 -5.66 -3.01 2.99
CA GLY A 164 -5.24 -1.75 2.33
C GLY A 164 -6.08 -0.52 2.70
N GLU A 165 -7.08 -0.69 3.56
CA GLU A 165 -8.17 0.25 3.86
C GLU A 165 -8.36 0.29 5.40
N PRO A 166 -7.47 1.00 6.14
CA PRO A 166 -7.34 0.84 7.59
C PRO A 166 -8.60 1.23 8.40
N HIS A 167 -9.35 2.22 7.91
CA HIS A 167 -10.58 2.70 8.56
C HIS A 167 -11.70 1.65 8.42
N GLU A 168 -11.94 1.17 7.20
CA GLU A 168 -12.90 0.12 6.86
C GLU A 168 -12.58 -1.19 7.61
N LYS A 169 -11.28 -1.47 7.78
CA LYS A 169 -10.81 -2.57 8.64
C LYS A 169 -11.22 -2.36 10.09
N GLN A 170 -10.93 -1.18 10.67
CA GLN A 170 -11.24 -0.90 12.07
C GLN A 170 -12.75 -0.88 12.34
N GLU A 171 -13.54 -0.25 11.47
CA GLU A 171 -15.00 -0.26 11.51
C GLU A 171 -15.57 -1.69 11.44
N CYS A 172 -14.99 -2.56 10.60
CA CYS A 172 -15.33 -3.98 10.56
C CYS A 172 -14.99 -4.72 11.86
N LEU A 173 -13.82 -4.46 12.45
CA LEU A 173 -13.36 -5.08 13.70
C LEU A 173 -14.25 -4.67 14.89
N ASP A 174 -14.48 -3.36 15.05
CA ASP A 174 -15.30 -2.77 16.12
C ASP A 174 -16.75 -3.24 16.07
N ARG A 175 -17.36 -3.24 14.89
CA ARG A 175 -18.70 -3.80 14.64
C ARG A 175 -18.77 -5.27 15.02
N THR A 176 -17.77 -6.06 14.63
CA THR A 176 -17.67 -7.48 14.99
C THR A 176 -17.50 -7.65 16.51
N MET A 177 -16.75 -6.77 17.17
CA MET A 177 -16.57 -6.75 18.62
C MET A 177 -17.85 -6.36 19.36
N ALA A 178 -18.59 -5.35 18.91
CA ALA A 178 -19.85 -4.91 19.51
C ALA A 178 -20.90 -6.03 19.56
N PHE A 179 -21.09 -6.77 18.46
CA PHE A 179 -22.01 -7.90 18.39
C PHE A 179 -21.52 -9.14 19.16
N LYS A 180 -20.20 -9.30 19.34
CA LYS A 180 -19.58 -10.36 20.16
C LYS A 180 -19.69 -10.07 21.66
N LEU A 181 -19.58 -8.80 22.05
CA LEU A 181 -19.71 -8.35 23.44
C LEU A 181 -21.17 -8.27 23.90
N LYS A 182 -22.11 -7.91 23.01
CA LYS A 182 -23.57 -8.10 23.20
C LYS A 182 -23.90 -9.44 23.83
N ASP A 183 -23.52 -10.53 23.14
CA ASP A 183 -23.88 -11.90 23.54
C ASP A 183 -23.21 -12.33 24.86
N SER A 184 -22.19 -11.59 25.32
CA SER A 184 -21.52 -11.77 26.61
C SER A 184 -22.11 -10.94 27.76
N GLY A 185 -22.88 -9.89 27.46
CA GLY A 185 -23.47 -8.98 28.45
C GLY A 185 -22.49 -8.04 29.17
N LYS A 186 -21.28 -7.85 28.64
CA LYS A 186 -20.20 -7.10 29.30
C LYS A 186 -20.08 -5.65 28.84
N LEU A 187 -20.86 -4.73 29.43
CA LEU A 187 -20.77 -3.29 29.10
C LEU A 187 -19.38 -2.68 29.31
N GLU A 188 -18.59 -3.19 30.25
CA GLU A 188 -17.27 -2.63 30.59
C GLU A 188 -16.24 -2.86 29.47
N GLU A 189 -16.34 -3.96 28.71
CA GLU A 189 -15.49 -4.25 27.54
C GLU A 189 -15.99 -3.52 26.27
N CYS A 190 -17.19 -2.90 26.30
CA CYS A 190 -17.65 -1.98 25.25
C CYS A 190 -16.99 -0.58 25.33
N GLY A 191 -16.03 -0.39 26.24
CA GLY A 191 -15.14 0.78 26.25
C GLY A 191 -13.89 0.60 25.38
N ASP A 192 -13.59 -0.64 24.99
CA ASP A 192 -12.42 -1.02 24.18
C ASP A 192 -12.74 -1.04 22.68
N ILE A 193 -13.76 -0.28 22.24
CA ILE A 193 -14.22 -0.14 20.85
C ILE A 193 -13.97 1.31 20.44
N GLU A 194 -13.21 1.51 19.36
CA GLU A 194 -12.66 2.81 18.99
C GLU A 194 -13.72 3.69 18.31
N THR A 195 -14.50 3.13 17.38
CA THR A 195 -15.63 3.80 16.74
C THR A 195 -16.80 4.03 17.70
N LEU A 196 -17.15 5.32 17.89
CA LEU A 196 -18.13 5.80 18.87
C LEU A 196 -19.53 5.16 18.73
N GLU A 197 -20.01 4.99 17.49
CA GLU A 197 -21.28 4.32 17.15
C GLU A 197 -21.23 2.89 17.74
N TYR A 198 -20.23 2.07 17.37
CA TYR A 198 -20.23 0.65 17.75
C TYR A 198 -19.97 0.46 19.25
N GLY A 199 -19.20 1.35 19.89
CA GLY A 199 -19.11 1.43 21.34
C GLY A 199 -20.47 1.72 22.00
N GLY A 200 -21.24 2.66 21.47
CA GLY A 200 -22.60 2.97 21.90
C GLY A 200 -23.55 1.79 21.74
N LEU A 201 -23.65 1.24 20.52
CA LEU A 201 -24.52 0.13 20.17
C LEU A 201 -24.19 -1.13 21.01
N CYS A 202 -22.91 -1.41 21.25
CA CYS A 202 -22.43 -2.47 22.14
C CYS A 202 -23.03 -2.33 23.55
N ARG A 203 -22.98 -1.12 24.15
CA ARG A 203 -23.47 -0.85 25.51
C ARG A 203 -24.97 -1.12 25.63
N ILE A 204 -25.77 -0.69 24.65
CA ILE A 204 -27.22 -0.94 24.59
C ILE A 204 -27.50 -2.45 24.53
N MET A 205 -26.89 -3.15 23.57
CA MET A 205 -27.16 -4.57 23.31
C MET A 205 -26.63 -5.50 24.43
N ALA A 206 -25.53 -5.11 25.08
CA ALA A 206 -25.00 -5.81 26.24
C ALA A 206 -25.83 -5.55 27.52
N ALA A 207 -26.49 -4.39 27.65
CA ALA A 207 -27.44 -4.13 28.74
C ALA A 207 -28.67 -5.05 28.65
N GLU A 208 -29.30 -5.11 27.47
CA GLU A 208 -30.43 -6.02 27.22
C GLU A 208 -30.08 -7.49 27.53
N THR A 209 -28.90 -7.94 27.08
CA THR A 209 -28.45 -9.33 27.25
C THR A 209 -28.05 -9.67 28.69
N SER A 210 -27.47 -8.71 29.44
CA SER A 210 -27.09 -8.90 30.85
C SER A 210 -28.23 -8.69 31.85
N GLY A 211 -29.35 -8.10 31.40
CA GLY A 211 -30.44 -7.68 32.28
C GLY A 211 -30.11 -6.47 33.17
N LYS A 212 -29.06 -5.72 32.82
CA LYS A 212 -28.76 -4.40 33.40
C LYS A 212 -29.71 -3.35 32.81
N SER A 213 -30.13 -2.38 33.62
CA SER A 213 -30.89 -1.21 33.16
C SER A 213 -29.95 -0.09 32.75
N CYS A 214 -30.43 0.91 31.99
CA CYS A 214 -29.75 2.20 31.91
C CYS A 214 -29.56 2.82 33.32
N ASP A 215 -30.42 2.50 34.30
CA ASP A 215 -30.24 2.88 35.71
C ASP A 215 -28.91 2.42 36.33
N ASP A 216 -28.28 1.36 35.81
CA ASP A 216 -27.00 0.84 36.31
C ASP A 216 -25.78 1.62 35.77
N ILE A 217 -25.98 2.54 34.81
CA ILE A 217 -24.95 3.43 34.30
C ILE A 217 -24.70 4.55 35.32
N VAL A 218 -23.44 4.70 35.75
CA VAL A 218 -23.05 5.56 36.88
C VAL A 218 -22.98 7.04 36.52
N ASP A 219 -22.38 7.36 35.37
CA ASP A 219 -22.34 8.72 34.86
C ASP A 219 -23.78 9.20 34.49
N LYS A 220 -23.96 10.48 34.20
CA LYS A 220 -25.29 11.01 33.85
C LYS A 220 -25.58 10.95 32.36
N GLU A 221 -24.56 11.06 31.54
CA GLU A 221 -24.63 11.42 30.12
C GLU A 221 -24.89 10.19 29.27
N GLY A 222 -24.08 9.14 29.42
CA GLY A 222 -24.32 7.81 28.86
C GLY A 222 -25.60 7.17 29.40
N ARG A 223 -26.01 7.46 30.65
CA ARG A 223 -27.33 7.02 31.16
C ARG A 223 -28.48 7.73 30.46
N ASP A 224 -28.40 9.05 30.32
CA ASP A 224 -29.44 9.83 29.68
C ASP A 224 -29.50 9.52 28.16
N LYS A 225 -28.36 9.24 27.48
CA LYS A 225 -28.29 8.74 26.09
C LYS A 225 -28.90 7.34 25.95
N CYS A 226 -28.51 6.38 26.79
CA CYS A 226 -29.09 5.01 26.84
C CYS A 226 -30.63 5.03 26.98
N PHE A 227 -31.17 5.85 27.88
CA PHE A 227 -32.62 6.02 28.01
C PHE A 227 -33.24 6.71 26.80
N SER A 228 -32.52 7.62 26.13
CA SER A 228 -33.01 8.37 24.98
C SER A 228 -33.15 7.49 23.74
N GLU A 229 -32.13 6.69 23.42
CA GLU A 229 -32.13 5.69 22.35
C GLU A 229 -33.29 4.70 22.53
N ALA A 230 -33.41 4.13 23.74
CA ALA A 230 -34.46 3.16 24.06
C ALA A 230 -35.90 3.75 24.00
N LEU A 231 -36.07 5.02 24.39
CA LEU A 231 -37.37 5.70 24.33
C LEU A 231 -37.73 6.18 22.93
N PHE A 232 -36.75 6.64 22.15
CA PHE A 232 -36.90 7.08 20.76
C PHE A 232 -37.51 5.97 19.89
N LEU A 233 -36.93 4.76 19.95
CA LEU A 233 -37.39 3.59 19.18
C LEU A 233 -38.84 3.15 19.48
N ILE A 234 -39.41 3.54 20.63
CA ILE A 234 -40.78 3.19 21.04
C ILE A 234 -41.75 4.38 21.07
N ALA A 235 -41.32 5.56 20.64
CA ALA A 235 -42.09 6.80 20.68
C ALA A 235 -43.05 6.95 19.49
N ASP A 236 -44.33 6.63 19.71
CA ASP A 236 -45.42 6.76 18.73
C ASP A 236 -46.22 8.08 18.86
N THR A 237 -45.98 8.83 19.93
CA THR A 237 -46.81 9.93 20.44
C THR A 237 -45.98 11.02 21.10
N GLU A 238 -46.41 12.28 20.96
CA GLU A 238 -45.75 13.50 21.48
C GLU A 238 -45.31 13.35 22.93
N LYS A 239 -46.20 12.79 23.77
CA LYS A 239 -45.92 12.53 25.19
C LYS A 239 -44.70 11.63 25.41
N LYS A 240 -44.46 10.61 24.58
CA LYS A 240 -43.28 9.73 24.72
C LYS A 240 -42.00 10.44 24.30
N CYS A 241 -42.02 11.23 23.22
CA CYS A 241 -40.86 12.05 22.86
C CYS A 241 -40.49 13.03 23.98
N LEU A 242 -41.48 13.61 24.66
CA LEU A 242 -41.25 14.48 25.83
C LEU A 242 -40.72 13.74 27.08
N GLU A 243 -40.70 12.40 27.08
CA GLU A 243 -40.12 11.57 28.15
C GLU A 243 -38.65 11.17 27.88
N ILE A 244 -38.14 11.37 26.66
CA ILE A 244 -36.72 11.22 26.28
C ILE A 244 -35.86 12.20 27.11
N PRO A 245 -34.79 11.75 27.81
CA PRO A 245 -33.90 12.66 28.53
C PRO A 245 -33.17 13.65 27.62
N ASP A 246 -32.43 13.17 26.63
CA ASP A 246 -31.59 13.98 25.73
C ASP A 246 -32.41 14.96 24.89
N ILE A 247 -31.81 16.11 24.55
CA ILE A 247 -32.46 17.17 23.80
C ILE A 247 -32.52 16.90 22.28
N ASN A 248 -31.50 16.32 21.67
CA ASN A 248 -31.43 16.08 20.22
C ASN A 248 -32.34 14.91 19.82
N TYR A 249 -32.25 13.76 20.49
CA TYR A 249 -33.22 12.65 20.31
C TYR A 249 -34.67 13.12 20.52
N LYS A 250 -34.90 14.08 21.45
CA LYS A 250 -36.22 14.66 21.71
C LYS A 250 -36.69 15.59 20.58
N LYS A 251 -35.82 16.46 20.04
CA LYS A 251 -36.12 17.32 18.87
C LYS A 251 -36.54 16.44 17.68
N VAL A 252 -35.67 15.52 17.28
CA VAL A 252 -35.86 14.61 16.12
C VAL A 252 -37.14 13.78 16.30
N CYS A 253 -37.37 13.22 17.48
CA CYS A 253 -38.58 12.45 17.77
C CYS A 253 -39.86 13.27 17.56
N LEU A 254 -39.92 14.51 18.08
CA LEU A 254 -41.08 15.38 17.93
C LEU A 254 -41.33 15.74 16.45
N GLU A 255 -40.28 16.00 15.69
CA GLU A 255 -40.36 16.34 14.28
C GLU A 255 -40.81 15.16 13.40
N ILE A 256 -40.28 13.96 13.63
CA ILE A 256 -40.74 12.73 12.97
C ILE A 256 -42.23 12.51 13.22
N LEU A 257 -42.77 12.88 14.39
CA LEU A 257 -44.21 12.78 14.66
C LEU A 257 -45.07 13.84 13.94
N GLU A 258 -44.49 14.99 13.56
CA GLU A 258 -45.14 16.07 12.81
C GLU A 258 -45.12 15.80 11.29
N LYS A 259 -43.98 15.33 10.73
CA LYS A 259 -43.77 15.07 9.29
C LYS A 259 -44.52 13.83 8.72
N ARG A 260 -45.45 13.20 9.47
CA ARG A 260 -46.06 11.87 9.17
C ARG A 260 -47.06 11.76 8.00
N GLU A 261 -46.81 12.41 6.87
CA GLU A 261 -47.46 12.08 5.58
C GLU A 261 -46.50 11.50 4.53
N ASP A 262 -45.21 11.88 4.55
CA ASP A 262 -44.18 11.28 3.70
C ASP A 262 -43.54 10.05 4.36
N LYS A 263 -42.86 9.23 3.54
CA LYS A 263 -42.36 7.88 3.91
C LYS A 263 -40.85 7.75 3.96
N ASP A 264 -40.14 8.86 3.83
CA ASP A 264 -38.71 8.89 4.11
C ASP A 264 -38.46 8.96 5.62
N TYR A 265 -37.45 8.24 6.06
CA TYR A 265 -36.95 8.25 7.44
C TYR A 265 -35.59 8.95 7.54
N ASP A 266 -34.98 9.24 6.39
CA ASP A 266 -33.66 9.86 6.26
C ASP A 266 -33.87 11.39 6.21
N PHE A 267 -34.06 11.98 7.39
CA PHE A 267 -34.21 13.43 7.54
C PHE A 267 -32.85 14.09 7.73
N ASP A 268 -32.67 15.18 6.99
CA ASP A 268 -31.59 16.17 7.06
C ASP A 268 -32.33 17.52 7.17
N THR A 269 -31.94 18.40 8.11
CA THR A 269 -32.74 19.58 8.50
C THR A 269 -31.97 20.89 8.52
N ASP A 270 -30.67 20.86 8.78
CA ASP A 270 -29.75 21.98 8.58
C ASP A 270 -29.14 21.98 7.16
N GLY A 271 -29.01 20.81 6.51
CA GLY A 271 -28.71 20.66 5.09
C GLY A 271 -27.25 20.31 4.77
N ASP A 272 -26.56 19.62 5.66
CA ASP A 272 -25.11 19.38 5.57
C ASP A 272 -24.73 18.14 4.71
N GLY A 273 -25.53 17.06 4.79
CA GLY A 273 -25.34 15.81 4.05
C GLY A 273 -25.27 14.56 4.94
N LEU A 274 -25.13 14.71 6.25
CA LEU A 274 -25.53 13.71 7.23
C LEU A 274 -27.05 13.69 7.37
N THR A 275 -27.55 12.75 8.18
CA THR A 275 -28.98 12.61 8.45
C THR A 275 -29.18 12.27 9.92
N HIS A 276 -30.34 12.62 10.47
CA HIS A 276 -30.62 12.65 11.91
C HIS A 276 -30.27 11.35 12.64
N PHE A 277 -30.31 10.22 11.94
CA PHE A 277 -29.92 8.93 12.50
C PHE A 277 -28.40 8.79 12.68
N LYS A 278 -27.60 9.25 11.70
CA LYS A 278 -26.13 9.29 11.76
C LYS A 278 -25.67 10.27 12.83
N GLU A 279 -26.21 11.49 12.80
CA GLU A 279 -25.82 12.61 13.66
C GLU A 279 -25.99 12.29 15.15
N LEU A 280 -27.16 11.77 15.55
CA LEU A 280 -27.42 11.34 16.93
C LEU A 280 -26.46 10.26 17.43
N TRP A 281 -25.95 9.42 16.52
CA TRP A 281 -25.03 8.33 16.82
C TRP A 281 -23.58 8.82 16.90
N LEU A 282 -23.15 9.66 15.93
CA LEU A 282 -21.92 10.47 15.91
C LEU A 282 -21.83 11.47 17.08
N ASN A 283 -22.97 11.75 17.73
CA ASN A 283 -23.14 12.64 18.89
C ASN A 283 -23.18 14.15 18.58
N THR A 284 -23.47 14.50 17.32
CA THR A 284 -23.65 15.87 16.84
C THR A 284 -25.06 16.43 17.12
N ASP A 285 -25.36 17.69 16.71
CA ASP A 285 -26.69 18.28 16.82
C ASP A 285 -27.42 18.34 15.45
N PRO A 286 -28.49 17.53 15.21
CA PRO A 286 -29.21 17.41 13.92
C PRO A 286 -29.98 18.64 13.40
N PHE A 287 -29.54 19.83 13.82
CA PHE A 287 -30.12 21.15 13.59
C PHE A 287 -29.03 22.24 13.54
N LYS A 288 -27.75 21.86 13.47
CA LYS A 288 -26.54 22.69 13.44
C LYS A 288 -25.43 21.90 12.69
N ALA A 289 -25.38 22.05 11.37
CA ALA A 289 -24.46 21.49 10.38
C ALA A 289 -22.92 21.65 10.59
N ASP A 290 -22.51 22.11 11.77
CA ASP A 290 -21.18 22.54 12.18
C ASP A 290 -21.27 22.48 13.72
N SER A 291 -20.98 21.34 14.32
CA SER A 291 -21.50 20.99 15.64
C SER A 291 -20.78 21.66 16.82
N ASP A 292 -19.54 22.11 16.65
CA ASP A 292 -18.75 22.80 17.68
C ASP A 292 -18.40 24.29 17.40
N ASP A 293 -18.73 24.81 16.22
CA ASP A 293 -18.44 26.18 15.73
C ASP A 293 -16.98 26.43 15.25
N ASP A 294 -16.20 25.40 14.88
CA ASP A 294 -14.97 25.52 14.07
C ASP A 294 -15.28 26.07 12.64
N GLY A 295 -16.40 25.63 12.05
CA GLY A 295 -16.90 26.06 10.75
C GLY A 295 -16.35 25.31 9.53
N LEU A 296 -15.87 24.08 9.70
CA LEU A 296 -16.12 22.95 8.83
C LEU A 296 -17.61 22.55 8.95
N SER A 297 -17.93 21.29 8.73
CA SER A 297 -19.30 20.78 8.83
C SER A 297 -19.22 19.30 9.18
N ASP A 298 -20.17 18.80 9.97
CA ASP A 298 -20.16 17.44 10.50
C ASP A 298 -19.99 16.38 9.39
N TYR A 299 -20.63 16.59 8.22
CA TYR A 299 -20.42 15.83 7.00
C TYR A 299 -18.99 15.91 6.46
N GLN A 300 -18.41 17.10 6.36
CA GLN A 300 -17.04 17.29 5.85
C GLN A 300 -16.01 16.63 6.77
N GLU A 301 -16.17 16.82 8.09
CA GLU A 301 -15.32 16.24 9.13
C GLU A 301 -15.33 14.72 9.06
N VAL A 302 -16.50 14.09 8.99
CA VAL A 302 -16.61 12.62 8.96
C VAL A 302 -16.28 12.02 7.58
N ILE A 303 -16.63 12.68 6.47
CA ILE A 303 -16.63 12.08 5.12
C ILE A 303 -15.53 12.64 4.19
N GLU A 304 -15.10 13.88 4.34
CA GLU A 304 -14.11 14.52 3.44
C GLU A 304 -12.69 14.63 4.03
N ILE A 305 -12.54 14.78 5.35
CA ILE A 305 -11.22 15.01 6.00
C ILE A 305 -10.87 14.00 7.11
N HIS A 306 -11.86 13.37 7.73
CA HIS A 306 -11.74 12.37 8.80
C HIS A 306 -11.21 12.90 10.16
N SER A 307 -11.86 13.94 10.67
CA SER A 307 -11.66 14.50 12.02
C SER A 307 -12.90 14.32 12.92
N ASN A 308 -12.93 14.92 14.12
CA ASN A 308 -13.94 14.68 15.15
C ASN A 308 -15.00 15.81 15.23
N PRO A 309 -16.24 15.64 14.73
CA PRO A 309 -17.26 16.69 14.57
C PRO A 309 -17.90 17.22 15.87
N VAL A 310 -17.20 17.10 16.99
CA VAL A 310 -17.58 17.67 18.30
C VAL A 310 -16.36 18.23 19.06
N GLU A 311 -15.16 18.21 18.47
CA GLU A 311 -13.90 18.70 19.04
C GLU A 311 -13.02 19.38 17.96
N ALA A 312 -13.22 20.69 17.77
CA ALA A 312 -12.53 21.69 16.91
C ALA A 312 -10.97 21.77 16.97
N ASP A 313 -10.32 20.76 17.52
CA ASP A 313 -8.90 20.56 17.77
C ASP A 313 -8.78 19.07 18.12
N THR A 314 -8.91 18.21 17.09
CA THR A 314 -9.16 16.76 17.23
C THR A 314 -8.02 16.05 17.97
N ASP A 315 -6.77 16.44 17.73
CA ASP A 315 -5.59 15.78 18.32
C ASP A 315 -4.98 16.52 19.53
N GLN A 316 -5.40 17.77 19.75
CA GLN A 316 -5.15 18.58 20.94
C GLN A 316 -3.74 19.18 21.02
N ASP A 317 -3.09 19.44 19.87
CA ASP A 317 -1.88 20.29 19.78
C ASP A 317 -2.18 21.79 20.00
N GLY A 318 -3.32 22.30 19.51
CA GLY A 318 -3.71 23.71 19.57
C GLY A 318 -3.89 24.42 18.22
N LEU A 319 -3.73 23.70 17.11
CA LEU A 319 -4.14 24.05 15.75
C LEU A 319 -5.52 23.40 15.48
N GLY A 320 -6.49 24.16 14.97
CA GLY A 320 -7.82 23.60 14.73
C GLY A 320 -7.88 22.82 13.41
N ASP A 321 -8.72 21.78 13.36
CA ASP A 321 -8.93 20.86 12.22
C ASP A 321 -9.01 21.57 10.86
N LYS A 322 -9.65 22.73 10.83
CA LYS A 322 -9.79 23.57 9.64
C LYS A 322 -8.52 24.30 9.22
N GLU A 323 -7.76 24.81 10.17
CA GLU A 323 -6.45 25.39 9.91
C GLU A 323 -5.47 24.31 9.46
N GLU A 324 -5.51 23.14 10.10
CA GLU A 324 -4.77 21.94 9.71
C GLU A 324 -5.05 21.49 8.28
N TYR A 325 -6.32 21.28 7.92
CA TYR A 325 -6.74 20.90 6.57
C TYR A 325 -6.31 21.91 5.48
N VAL A 326 -6.15 23.19 5.85
CA VAL A 326 -5.65 24.24 4.96
C VAL A 326 -4.11 24.23 4.84
N LEU A 327 -3.40 23.79 5.88
CA LEU A 327 -1.93 23.64 5.88
C LEU A 327 -1.48 22.31 5.25
N GLY A 328 -2.28 21.25 5.40
CA GLY A 328 -1.94 19.88 5.00
C GLY A 328 -1.33 19.03 6.12
N THR A 329 -1.56 19.41 7.38
CA THR A 329 -1.12 18.68 8.58
C THR A 329 -2.05 17.51 8.92
N SER A 330 -1.78 16.84 10.04
CA SER A 330 -2.31 15.54 10.39
C SER A 330 -3.30 15.60 11.56
N LEU A 331 -4.59 15.79 11.23
CA LEU A 331 -5.85 15.78 12.05
C LEU A 331 -6.04 14.72 13.17
N GLN A 332 -5.02 13.92 13.47
CA GLN A 332 -4.98 12.77 14.37
C GLN A 332 -3.59 12.58 15.03
N ARG A 333 -2.63 13.51 14.85
CA ARG A 333 -1.25 13.43 15.38
C ARG A 333 -0.64 14.85 15.51
N PRO A 334 -0.41 15.33 16.76
CA PRO A 334 0.06 16.69 17.11
C PRO A 334 1.42 17.19 16.56
N ASP A 335 2.03 16.47 15.63
CA ASP A 335 3.44 16.54 15.21
C ASP A 335 3.53 15.79 13.86
N THR A 336 3.38 16.51 12.74
CA THR A 336 3.08 15.95 11.42
C THR A 336 4.28 15.32 10.70
N ASP A 337 5.50 15.73 10.93
CA ASP A 337 6.69 15.06 10.36
C ASP A 337 7.44 14.18 11.38
N GLY A 338 7.29 14.43 12.68
CA GLY A 338 7.91 13.64 13.75
C GLY A 338 9.21 14.23 14.30
N ASP A 339 9.52 15.51 14.05
CA ASP A 339 10.71 16.16 14.63
C ASP A 339 10.58 16.41 16.15
N GLY A 340 9.36 16.56 16.68
CA GLY A 340 9.06 16.76 18.09
C GLY A 340 8.75 18.22 18.50
N VAL A 341 8.64 19.13 17.54
CA VAL A 341 7.84 20.36 17.61
C VAL A 341 6.34 19.98 17.45
N LEU A 342 5.42 20.90 17.75
CA LEU A 342 3.99 20.70 17.48
C LEU A 342 3.54 21.64 16.36
N ASP A 343 2.63 21.17 15.51
CA ASP A 343 2.23 21.86 14.27
C ASP A 343 1.71 23.29 14.51
N SER A 344 1.06 23.56 15.64
CA SER A 344 0.59 24.89 16.08
C SER A 344 1.70 25.92 16.39
N VAL A 345 2.94 25.49 16.55
CA VAL A 345 4.10 26.36 16.87
C VAL A 345 5.27 26.25 15.89
N ASP A 346 5.20 25.31 14.95
CA ASP A 346 6.22 25.11 13.94
C ASP A 346 6.13 26.13 12.77
N ASN A 347 7.15 26.13 11.91
CA ASN A 347 7.28 26.98 10.73
C ASN A 347 7.31 26.17 9.42
N ASP A 348 7.59 24.86 9.46
CA ASP A 348 7.41 23.93 8.32
C ASP A 348 6.84 22.56 8.76
N PRO A 349 5.60 22.50 9.33
CA PRO A 349 4.97 21.31 9.96
C PRO A 349 4.55 20.21 8.97
N ILE A 350 5.30 20.05 7.89
CA ILE A 350 5.12 19.05 6.84
C ILE A 350 6.49 18.49 6.40
N SER A 351 7.59 19.02 6.95
CA SER A 351 8.95 18.83 6.46
C SER A 351 10.03 19.28 7.47
N GLY A 352 10.11 18.61 8.62
CA GLY A 352 11.23 18.63 9.59
C GLY A 352 12.58 18.13 9.03
N ASP A 353 13.01 18.79 7.96
CA ASP A 353 14.23 18.72 7.15
C ASP A 353 14.25 20.05 6.36
N SER A 354 14.22 21.17 7.08
CA SER A 354 13.87 22.53 6.59
C SER A 354 14.70 23.01 5.38
N ASP A 355 15.91 22.50 5.19
CA ASP A 355 16.77 22.82 4.04
C ASP A 355 17.05 21.65 3.08
N ASN A 356 16.48 20.47 3.37
CA ASN A 356 16.48 19.26 2.55
C ASN A 356 17.85 18.56 2.42
N ASP A 357 18.74 18.67 3.41
CA ASP A 357 19.96 17.87 3.54
C ASP A 357 19.70 16.44 4.09
N ARG A 358 18.61 16.24 4.85
CA ARG A 358 18.13 15.01 5.52
C ARG A 358 18.80 14.65 6.86
N LEU A 359 19.36 15.62 7.56
CA LEU A 359 19.32 15.72 9.02
C LEU A 359 17.98 16.41 9.36
N SER A 360 17.29 16.04 10.45
CA SER A 360 16.08 16.80 10.84
C SER A 360 16.42 18.02 11.69
N ASP A 361 15.59 19.06 11.65
CA ASP A 361 15.70 20.26 12.49
C ASP A 361 15.96 19.93 13.98
N ALA A 362 15.35 18.84 14.48
CA ALA A 362 15.55 18.32 15.82
C ALA A 362 16.84 17.51 16.04
N GLU A 363 17.43 16.87 15.02
CA GLU A 363 18.80 16.33 15.07
C GLU A 363 19.83 17.46 14.99
N GLU A 364 19.61 18.44 14.12
CA GLU A 364 20.42 19.64 13.99
C GLU A 364 20.48 20.47 15.28
N ALA A 365 19.35 20.64 15.97
CA ALA A 365 19.29 21.26 17.29
C ALA A 365 20.13 20.52 18.36
N GLN A 366 20.48 19.24 18.14
CA GLN A 366 21.40 18.48 19.00
C GLN A 366 22.87 18.64 18.60
N TRP A 367 23.17 18.75 17.30
CA TRP A 367 24.53 18.97 16.78
C TRP A 367 24.98 20.44 16.88
N GLY A 368 24.04 21.38 16.83
CA GLY A 368 24.25 22.82 16.90
C GLY A 368 24.37 23.51 15.54
N THR A 369 23.85 22.89 14.47
CA THR A 369 23.81 23.42 13.10
C THR A 369 22.67 24.43 12.90
N ASP A 370 22.52 24.98 11.70
CA ASP A 370 21.48 25.96 11.33
C ASP A 370 20.49 25.34 10.33
N PRO A 371 19.27 24.92 10.75
CA PRO A 371 18.32 24.17 9.91
C PRO A 371 17.80 24.84 8.64
N ASN A 372 18.30 26.03 8.33
CA ASN A 372 17.99 26.75 7.11
C ASN A 372 19.21 26.82 6.17
N ASN A 373 20.29 26.07 6.48
CA ASN A 373 21.57 26.06 5.77
C ASN A 373 22.40 24.77 6.03
N LYS A 374 22.06 23.74 5.26
CA LYS A 374 22.67 22.43 4.93
C LYS A 374 24.20 22.27 4.80
N ASP A 375 24.99 23.21 5.28
CA ASP A 375 26.45 23.38 5.10
C ASP A 375 26.83 24.51 6.08
N THR A 376 26.70 24.24 7.38
CA THR A 376 26.62 25.26 8.44
C THR A 376 27.90 26.09 8.55
N ASP A 377 29.07 25.48 8.41
CA ASP A 377 30.34 26.20 8.49
C ASP A 377 30.82 26.77 7.13
N GLY A 378 30.20 26.35 6.02
CA GLY A 378 30.54 26.76 4.66
C GLY A 378 31.72 26.00 4.06
N ASP A 379 32.03 24.81 4.57
CA ASP A 379 33.04 23.89 4.05
C ASP A 379 32.74 23.49 2.59
N GLY A 380 31.49 23.16 2.28
CA GLY A 380 31.07 22.67 0.96
C GLY A 380 30.55 21.22 0.94
N VAL A 381 30.55 20.54 2.09
CA VAL A 381 29.81 19.29 2.34
C VAL A 381 28.60 19.60 3.22
N ASN A 382 27.67 18.67 3.39
CA ASN A 382 26.43 18.89 4.13
C ASN A 382 26.41 18.24 5.51
N ASP A 383 25.81 18.94 6.47
CA ASP A 383 25.89 18.70 7.91
C ASP A 383 25.54 17.25 8.29
N ARG A 384 24.52 16.68 7.66
CA ARG A 384 24.15 15.25 7.80
C ARG A 384 25.27 14.29 7.45
N ASP A 385 25.91 14.50 6.30
CA ASP A 385 26.91 13.59 5.78
C ASP A 385 28.20 13.71 6.62
N GLU A 386 28.41 14.84 7.30
CA GLU A 386 29.43 14.99 8.36
C GLU A 386 29.10 14.09 9.57
N VAL A 387 27.89 14.23 10.09
CA VAL A 387 27.38 13.47 11.25
C VAL A 387 27.48 11.96 11.01
N ILE A 388 27.12 11.50 9.80
CA ILE A 388 27.14 10.07 9.44
C ILE A 388 28.56 9.53 9.28
N ASN A 389 29.50 10.34 8.77
CA ASN A 389 30.92 9.96 8.69
C ASN A 389 31.70 10.20 9.99
N GLY A 390 31.05 10.74 11.04
CA GLY A 390 31.66 11.00 12.35
C GLY A 390 32.56 12.24 12.40
N MET A 391 32.40 13.14 11.42
CA MET A 391 33.07 14.44 11.35
C MET A 391 32.33 15.48 12.22
N ASN A 392 32.69 16.76 12.08
CA ASN A 392 32.22 17.85 12.94
C ASN A 392 31.60 18.96 12.07
N PRO A 393 30.25 19.08 11.98
CA PRO A 393 29.53 20.02 11.12
C PRO A 393 29.60 21.50 11.57
N LEU A 394 30.71 21.88 12.20
CA LEU A 394 30.98 23.19 12.78
C LEU A 394 32.46 23.58 12.63
N GLY A 395 33.17 23.04 11.62
CA GLY A 395 34.55 23.46 11.31
C GLY A 395 35.41 22.48 10.50
N GLU A 396 35.67 22.80 9.23
CA GLU A 396 36.75 22.38 8.31
C GLU A 396 37.22 20.90 8.37
N GLY A 397 36.31 19.95 8.64
CA GLY A 397 36.62 18.52 8.70
C GLY A 397 37.14 17.99 7.36
N TRP A 398 36.41 18.25 6.28
CA TRP A 398 36.66 17.74 4.93
C TRP A 398 37.85 18.40 4.20
N LYS A 399 38.53 19.36 4.86
CA LYS A 399 39.79 19.97 4.40
C LYS A 399 41.00 19.56 5.23
N SER A 400 40.82 18.62 6.15
CA SER A 400 41.92 18.00 6.87
C SER A 400 42.70 17.04 5.97
N ASP A 401 43.95 16.86 6.37
CA ASP A 401 44.97 15.94 5.88
C ASP A 401 45.55 15.38 7.19
N THR A 402 44.76 14.51 7.85
CA THR A 402 44.91 14.18 9.27
C THR A 402 46.18 13.39 9.58
N ASP A 403 46.61 12.55 8.63
CA ASP A 403 47.82 11.75 8.71
C ASP A 403 49.06 12.48 8.11
N GLY A 404 48.82 13.41 7.16
CA GLY A 404 49.79 14.26 6.49
C GLY A 404 50.35 13.71 5.16
N ASP A 405 49.66 12.84 4.43
CA ASP A 405 50.16 12.25 3.16
C ASP A 405 49.91 13.14 1.94
N GLY A 406 48.92 14.04 2.02
CA GLY A 406 48.55 14.98 0.97
C GLY A 406 47.37 14.54 0.10
N LEU A 407 46.71 13.45 0.46
CA LEU A 407 45.28 13.21 0.27
C LEU A 407 44.52 14.06 1.30
N LEU A 408 43.20 14.09 1.22
CA LEU A 408 42.36 14.73 2.23
C LEU A 408 41.48 13.66 2.87
N ASP A 409 41.07 13.85 4.13
CA ASP A 409 40.18 12.94 4.86
C ASP A 409 38.89 12.59 4.05
N ILE A 410 38.44 13.50 3.16
CA ILE A 410 37.34 13.29 2.19
C ILE A 410 37.70 12.34 1.05
N ASP A 411 38.88 12.54 0.44
CA ASP A 411 39.33 11.73 -0.69
C ASP A 411 39.64 10.31 -0.18
N GLU A 412 40.20 10.17 1.02
CA GLU A 412 40.44 8.88 1.67
C GLU A 412 39.14 8.05 1.83
N ILE A 413 38.05 8.67 2.30
CA ILE A 413 36.74 8.02 2.36
C ILE A 413 36.24 7.61 0.97
N PHE A 414 36.55 8.37 -0.08
CA PHE A 414 36.19 8.02 -1.46
C PHE A 414 37.02 6.85 -2.02
N TYR A 415 38.32 6.79 -1.68
CA TYR A 415 39.22 5.70 -2.06
C TYR A 415 39.16 4.47 -1.13
N LEU A 416 38.41 4.58 -0.01
CA LEU A 416 38.21 3.58 1.05
C LEU A 416 39.47 3.27 1.89
N THR A 417 40.39 4.23 1.97
CA THR A 417 41.61 4.20 2.80
C THR A 417 41.32 4.64 4.26
N ASP A 418 42.32 4.60 5.15
CA ASP A 418 42.19 4.93 6.59
C ASP A 418 42.80 6.31 6.88
N PRO A 419 42.00 7.37 7.19
CA PRO A 419 42.44 8.75 7.49
C PRO A 419 43.42 8.95 8.66
N LEU A 420 43.97 7.87 9.19
CA LEU A 420 44.99 7.82 10.24
C LEU A 420 46.28 7.09 9.77
N LYS A 421 46.36 6.62 8.51
CA LYS A 421 47.44 5.81 7.93
C LYS A 421 47.78 6.21 6.49
N LYS A 422 48.96 6.81 6.30
CA LYS A 422 49.68 7.01 5.01
C LYS A 422 49.61 5.94 3.95
N ASP A 423 49.51 4.71 4.41
CA ASP A 423 49.88 3.48 3.73
C ASP A 423 48.85 2.52 4.30
N SER A 424 47.71 2.36 3.63
CA SER A 424 46.52 1.78 4.22
C SER A 424 46.64 0.27 4.42
N ASP A 425 47.28 -0.44 3.49
CA ASP A 425 47.47 -1.90 3.56
C ASP A 425 48.85 -2.35 4.11
N ASP A 426 49.73 -1.39 4.46
CA ASP A 426 51.09 -1.59 4.99
C ASP A 426 52.09 -2.21 3.95
N ASP A 427 51.88 -1.96 2.65
CA ASP A 427 52.72 -2.37 1.51
C ASP A 427 54.07 -1.62 1.43
N GLY A 428 54.05 -0.29 1.67
CA GLY A 428 55.22 0.59 1.67
C GLY A 428 55.21 1.75 0.65
N VAL A 429 54.19 1.87 -0.19
CA VAL A 429 53.84 3.12 -0.91
C VAL A 429 52.92 3.97 -0.01
N ASP A 430 52.70 5.26 -0.34
CA ASP A 430 51.62 6.03 0.29
C ASP A 430 50.38 6.15 -0.62
N ASP A 431 49.21 6.14 0.00
CA ASP A 431 47.90 6.04 -0.66
C ASP A 431 47.75 7.16 -1.72
N LYS A 432 48.23 8.37 -1.41
CA LYS A 432 48.25 9.50 -2.34
C LYS A 432 49.12 9.28 -3.58
N GLN A 433 50.29 8.65 -3.45
CA GLN A 433 51.13 8.29 -4.59
C GLN A 433 50.48 7.20 -5.44
N GLU A 434 49.85 6.20 -4.83
CA GLU A 434 49.12 5.17 -5.57
C GLU A 434 48.00 5.75 -6.45
N ILE A 435 47.21 6.66 -5.88
CA ILE A 435 46.12 7.34 -6.60
C ILE A 435 46.64 8.24 -7.73
N ASP A 436 47.76 8.95 -7.54
CA ASP A 436 48.38 9.78 -8.60
C ASP A 436 48.96 8.93 -9.74
N ASN A 437 49.42 7.70 -9.46
CA ASN A 437 49.99 6.79 -10.44
C ASN A 437 48.94 5.84 -11.07
N GLY A 438 47.79 5.66 -10.42
CA GLY A 438 46.68 4.82 -10.89
C GLY A 438 46.74 3.35 -10.46
N SER A 439 47.43 3.04 -9.37
CA SER A 439 47.40 1.72 -8.72
C SER A 439 46.22 1.62 -7.73
N ASN A 440 46.31 0.81 -6.66
CA ASN A 440 45.19 0.44 -5.81
C ASN A 440 45.62 0.47 -4.33
N PRO A 441 45.27 1.52 -3.56
CA PRO A 441 45.77 1.78 -2.20
C PRO A 441 45.20 0.85 -1.10
N LEU A 442 44.85 -0.39 -1.47
CA LEU A 442 44.13 -1.37 -0.66
C LEU A 442 44.47 -2.83 -1.06
N GLY A 443 45.69 -3.13 -1.52
CA GLY A 443 46.11 -4.53 -1.62
C GLY A 443 47.39 -4.85 -2.41
N GLU A 444 48.46 -5.25 -1.68
CA GLU A 444 49.64 -6.03 -2.09
C GLU A 444 49.86 -6.09 -3.62
N GLY A 445 50.38 -5.02 -4.20
CA GLY A 445 50.26 -4.81 -5.65
C GLY A 445 51.12 -3.68 -6.20
N ASP A 446 52.43 -3.73 -5.92
CA ASP A 446 53.44 -2.79 -6.42
C ASP A 446 53.22 -2.40 -7.89
N ALA A 447 53.43 -1.13 -8.21
CA ALA A 447 53.09 -0.54 -9.52
C ALA A 447 53.69 -1.29 -10.74
N ASP A 448 53.05 -1.12 -11.90
CA ASP A 448 53.48 -1.54 -13.23
C ASP A 448 53.58 -0.26 -14.09
N PHE A 449 54.64 0.54 -13.86
CA PHE A 449 54.72 1.92 -14.36
C PHE A 449 54.80 2.06 -15.88
N ASP A 450 55.12 1.00 -16.63
CA ASP A 450 55.21 1.01 -18.09
C ASP A 450 54.29 0.02 -18.83
N GLY A 451 53.62 -0.89 -18.12
CA GLY A 451 52.60 -1.79 -18.65
C GLY A 451 53.13 -3.10 -19.25
N ASP A 452 54.38 -3.48 -18.97
CA ASP A 452 55.00 -4.75 -19.38
C ASP A 452 54.37 -5.99 -18.72
N ARG A 453 53.80 -5.82 -17.51
CA ARG A 453 53.20 -6.87 -16.64
C ARG A 453 54.18 -7.66 -15.77
N LEU A 454 55.39 -7.16 -15.57
CA LEU A 454 56.12 -7.28 -14.30
C LEU A 454 55.65 -6.15 -13.37
N SER A 455 55.89 -6.25 -12.05
CA SER A 455 55.83 -5.06 -11.18
C SER A 455 57.20 -4.43 -10.99
N ASP A 456 57.24 -3.15 -10.62
CA ASP A 456 58.41 -2.34 -10.23
C ASP A 456 59.43 -3.14 -9.37
N LYS A 457 58.91 -3.99 -8.48
CA LYS A 457 59.66 -4.80 -7.52
C LYS A 457 60.18 -6.10 -8.12
N GLU A 458 59.38 -6.79 -8.93
CA GLU A 458 59.89 -7.91 -9.74
C GLU A 458 61.02 -7.44 -10.65
N GLU A 459 60.86 -6.27 -11.26
CA GLU A 459 61.88 -5.61 -12.07
C GLU A 459 63.14 -5.23 -11.30
N LEU A 460 63.02 -4.64 -10.11
CA LEU A 460 64.15 -4.34 -9.23
C LEU A 460 64.87 -5.61 -8.73
N GLU A 461 64.18 -6.75 -8.61
CA GLU A 461 64.81 -8.06 -8.34
C GLU A 461 65.49 -8.67 -9.58
N LEU A 462 64.92 -8.46 -10.78
CA LEU A 462 65.47 -8.93 -12.06
C LEU A 462 66.62 -8.06 -12.60
N GLY A 463 66.68 -6.78 -12.18
CA GLY A 463 67.66 -5.80 -12.66
C GLY A 463 67.26 -5.05 -13.93
N THR A 464 65.96 -5.05 -14.26
CA THR A 464 65.37 -4.27 -15.36
C THR A 464 65.08 -2.83 -14.91
N ASN A 465 64.18 -2.09 -15.56
CA ASN A 465 63.98 -0.67 -15.34
C ASN A 465 62.49 -0.32 -15.42
N PRO A 466 61.81 -0.07 -14.26
CA PRO A 466 60.37 0.20 -14.13
C PRO A 466 59.73 1.36 -14.92
N TYR A 467 60.46 1.98 -15.84
CA TYR A 467 59.96 3.05 -16.72
C TYR A 467 60.25 2.72 -18.20
N LYS A 468 60.37 1.43 -18.53
CA LYS A 468 60.63 0.86 -19.86
C LYS A 468 60.21 -0.63 -19.95
N SER A 469 59.16 -0.89 -20.70
CA SER A 469 58.70 -2.24 -21.09
C SER A 469 59.62 -3.00 -22.07
N ASP A 470 60.91 -2.67 -22.10
CA ASP A 470 61.96 -3.17 -22.98
C ASP A 470 63.27 -2.54 -22.47
N THR A 471 63.93 -3.17 -21.50
CA THR A 471 65.12 -2.58 -20.85
C THR A 471 66.30 -2.50 -21.82
N ASN A 472 66.54 -3.56 -22.59
CA ASN A 472 67.69 -3.69 -23.49
C ASN A 472 67.53 -2.91 -24.82
N GLY A 473 66.30 -2.75 -25.33
CA GLY A 473 65.96 -2.04 -26.57
C GLY A 473 65.78 -2.93 -27.81
N ASP A 474 65.62 -4.26 -27.65
CA ASP A 474 65.52 -5.24 -28.73
C ASP A 474 64.10 -5.48 -29.25
N TRP A 475 63.08 -4.85 -28.66
CA TRP A 475 61.65 -4.98 -28.96
C TRP A 475 60.97 -6.29 -28.51
N VAL A 476 61.60 -7.06 -27.62
CA VAL A 476 60.95 -8.07 -26.77
C VAL A 476 60.80 -7.47 -25.38
N THR A 477 59.59 -7.47 -24.81
CA THR A 477 59.36 -6.89 -23.49
C THR A 477 59.97 -7.75 -22.39
N ASP A 478 60.31 -7.15 -21.25
CA ASP A 478 61.05 -7.83 -20.19
C ASP A 478 60.25 -9.03 -19.62
N PHE A 479 58.93 -8.90 -19.45
CA PHE A 479 58.00 -10.01 -19.17
C PHE A 479 58.06 -11.14 -20.22
N GLU A 480 58.03 -10.81 -21.51
CA GLU A 480 58.02 -11.81 -22.59
C GLU A 480 59.41 -12.47 -22.76
N SER A 481 60.49 -11.76 -22.44
CA SER A 481 61.85 -12.29 -22.33
C SER A 481 61.97 -13.32 -21.21
N ILE A 482 61.58 -12.96 -19.97
CA ILE A 482 61.52 -13.90 -18.83
C ILE A 482 60.66 -15.12 -19.16
N ARG A 483 59.49 -14.91 -19.78
CA ARG A 483 58.55 -15.97 -20.18
C ARG A 483 59.10 -16.91 -21.26
N LYS A 484 60.08 -16.48 -22.06
CA LYS A 484 60.80 -17.31 -23.03
C LYS A 484 62.08 -17.94 -22.47
N GLY A 485 62.59 -17.45 -21.34
CA GLY A 485 63.90 -17.82 -20.80
C GLY A 485 65.06 -17.08 -21.46
N LEU A 486 64.81 -15.87 -21.98
CA LEU A 486 65.82 -14.92 -22.47
C LEU A 486 66.35 -14.07 -21.32
N ASP A 487 67.47 -13.37 -21.56
CA ASP A 487 67.98 -12.37 -20.63
C ASP A 487 67.39 -10.98 -20.95
N PRO A 488 66.50 -10.39 -20.12
CA PRO A 488 65.88 -9.10 -20.41
C PRO A 488 66.90 -7.94 -20.46
N ILE A 489 68.13 -8.11 -19.95
CA ILE A 489 69.19 -7.10 -20.05
C ILE A 489 70.19 -7.35 -21.19
N SER A 490 69.96 -8.33 -22.08
CA SER A 490 70.82 -8.62 -23.26
C SER A 490 70.00 -8.74 -24.56
N ASP A 491 70.33 -7.93 -25.57
CA ASP A 491 69.69 -7.97 -26.90
C ASP A 491 70.09 -9.19 -27.76
N ASP A 492 71.18 -9.85 -27.37
CA ASP A 492 71.70 -11.12 -27.88
C ASP A 492 71.96 -12.02 -26.65
N THR A 493 71.14 -13.07 -26.45
CA THR A 493 71.17 -13.87 -25.21
C THR A 493 72.25 -14.96 -25.22
N ASP A 494 72.67 -15.47 -26.39
CA ASP A 494 73.69 -16.54 -26.47
C ASP A 494 75.03 -16.12 -27.11
N GLY A 495 75.10 -14.94 -27.72
CA GLY A 495 76.31 -14.25 -28.13
C GLY A 495 76.78 -14.53 -29.56
N ASP A 496 75.86 -14.95 -30.44
CA ASP A 496 76.15 -15.36 -31.81
C ASP A 496 76.24 -14.19 -32.83
N GLY A 497 75.67 -13.03 -32.49
CA GLY A 497 75.63 -11.83 -33.32
C GLY A 497 74.32 -11.59 -34.09
N LEU A 498 73.31 -12.42 -33.92
CA LEU A 498 71.90 -12.08 -34.13
C LEU A 498 71.31 -11.44 -32.86
N ASN A 499 70.06 -10.95 -32.93
CA ASN A 499 69.37 -10.40 -31.77
C ASN A 499 68.07 -11.18 -31.53
N ASN A 500 67.63 -11.29 -30.26
CA ASN A 500 66.59 -12.25 -29.88
C ASN A 500 65.32 -12.09 -30.73
N LEU A 501 64.92 -10.83 -30.99
CA LEU A 501 63.79 -10.46 -31.85
C LEU A 501 63.91 -10.98 -33.30
N TYR A 502 65.10 -10.92 -33.90
CA TYR A 502 65.34 -11.37 -35.26
C TYR A 502 65.19 -12.89 -35.37
N GLU A 503 65.81 -13.61 -34.44
CA GLU A 503 65.75 -15.06 -34.35
C GLU A 503 64.32 -15.57 -34.13
N LEU A 504 63.58 -14.98 -33.20
CA LEU A 504 62.16 -15.29 -32.96
C LEU A 504 61.29 -15.08 -34.21
N LYS A 505 61.67 -14.17 -35.11
CA LYS A 505 60.99 -13.95 -36.40
C LYS A 505 61.39 -14.98 -37.46
N MET A 506 62.63 -15.45 -37.44
CA MET A 506 63.14 -16.49 -38.35
C MET A 506 62.85 -17.92 -37.87
N LYS A 507 62.47 -18.09 -36.60
CA LYS A 507 62.29 -19.36 -35.86
C LYS A 507 63.59 -20.10 -35.53
N LEU A 508 64.64 -19.33 -35.36
CA LEU A 508 65.90 -19.75 -34.75
C LEU A 508 65.69 -19.89 -33.22
N ASN A 509 66.73 -20.27 -32.49
CA ASN A 509 66.64 -20.57 -31.06
C ASN A 509 67.55 -19.64 -30.22
N PRO A 510 67.05 -18.52 -29.67
CA PRO A 510 67.85 -17.46 -29.01
C PRO A 510 68.56 -17.82 -27.68
N ILE A 511 68.76 -19.11 -27.44
CA ILE A 511 69.51 -19.66 -26.30
C ILE A 511 70.45 -20.81 -26.74
N LYS A 512 70.71 -20.91 -28.05
CA LYS A 512 71.58 -21.89 -28.72
C LYS A 512 72.05 -21.27 -30.06
N SER A 513 73.19 -20.58 -30.01
CA SER A 513 73.95 -19.93 -31.11
C SER A 513 74.16 -20.72 -32.42
N ASP A 514 73.75 -21.97 -32.47
CA ASP A 514 73.77 -22.90 -33.60
C ASP A 514 72.36 -23.49 -33.51
N THR A 515 71.44 -23.30 -34.46
CA THR A 515 70.05 -23.77 -34.29
C THR A 515 69.91 -25.25 -34.60
N ASP A 516 70.40 -25.72 -35.76
CA ASP A 516 70.10 -27.07 -36.26
C ASP A 516 71.08 -28.18 -35.81
N GLY A 517 72.30 -27.83 -35.38
CA GLY A 517 73.30 -28.75 -34.81
C GLY A 517 74.53 -29.04 -35.67
N ASP A 518 74.81 -28.27 -36.72
CA ASP A 518 75.90 -28.55 -37.67
C ASP A 518 77.30 -28.04 -37.28
N ALA A 519 77.40 -27.25 -36.21
CA ALA A 519 78.60 -26.57 -35.69
C ALA A 519 79.10 -25.32 -36.44
N LEU A 520 78.27 -24.74 -37.32
CA LEU A 520 78.27 -23.32 -37.69
C LEU A 520 77.30 -22.56 -36.76
N SER A 521 77.40 -21.22 -36.67
CA SER A 521 76.46 -20.41 -35.89
C SER A 521 75.55 -19.58 -36.79
N ASP A 522 74.28 -19.42 -36.43
CA ASP A 522 73.23 -18.81 -37.25
C ASP A 522 73.62 -17.41 -37.77
N GLY A 523 74.36 -16.66 -36.95
CA GLY A 523 74.95 -15.36 -37.25
C GLY A 523 76.13 -15.43 -38.21
N ASP A 524 77.00 -16.44 -38.14
CA ASP A 524 78.09 -16.67 -39.10
C ASP A 524 77.53 -17.17 -40.44
N GLU A 525 76.50 -18.02 -40.38
CA GLU A 525 75.70 -18.44 -41.53
C GLU A 525 75.08 -17.25 -42.26
N LEU A 526 74.22 -16.47 -41.60
CA LEU A 526 73.47 -15.39 -42.27
C LEU A 526 74.35 -14.20 -42.68
N ASN A 527 75.41 -13.88 -41.94
CA ASN A 527 76.24 -12.70 -42.22
C ASN A 527 77.46 -12.97 -43.13
N LYS A 528 77.88 -14.22 -43.31
CA LYS A 528 79.21 -14.54 -43.90
C LYS A 528 79.24 -15.74 -44.85
N TYR A 529 78.52 -16.83 -44.58
CA TYR A 529 78.48 -18.00 -45.48
C TYR A 529 77.23 -18.04 -46.39
N PHE A 530 76.15 -17.40 -45.96
CA PHE A 530 74.83 -17.27 -46.59
C PHE A 530 74.11 -18.61 -46.79
N THR A 531 74.23 -19.52 -45.83
CA THR A 531 73.55 -20.82 -45.68
C THR A 531 72.14 -20.65 -45.04
N ASP A 532 71.47 -21.73 -44.67
CA ASP A 532 70.10 -21.72 -44.10
C ASP A 532 70.08 -22.38 -42.70
N PRO A 533 70.08 -21.62 -41.58
CA PRO A 533 70.28 -22.13 -40.20
C PRO A 533 69.16 -23.04 -39.63
N LEU A 534 68.30 -23.55 -40.50
CA LEU A 534 67.28 -24.55 -40.21
C LEU A 534 67.52 -25.86 -41.00
N ASN A 535 68.66 -25.98 -41.70
CA ASN A 535 68.99 -27.06 -42.62
C ASN A 535 70.51 -27.22 -42.80
N SER A 536 71.08 -28.13 -42.01
CA SER A 536 72.51 -28.45 -41.84
C SER A 536 73.27 -29.01 -43.06
N ASP A 537 72.73 -28.89 -44.26
CA ASP A 537 73.24 -29.38 -45.55
C ASP A 537 72.55 -28.53 -46.64
N THR A 538 73.04 -27.29 -46.83
CA THR A 538 72.33 -26.23 -47.57
C THR A 538 72.08 -26.55 -49.05
N ASP A 539 72.94 -27.35 -49.69
CA ASP A 539 72.82 -27.70 -51.10
C ASP A 539 72.39 -29.15 -51.38
N GLY A 540 72.47 -30.04 -50.38
CA GLY A 540 72.08 -31.46 -50.47
C GLY A 540 73.16 -32.40 -51.01
N ASP A 541 74.45 -32.04 -50.95
CA ASP A 541 75.59 -32.87 -51.35
C ASP A 541 75.90 -34.02 -50.36
N THR A 542 75.44 -33.92 -49.09
CA THR A 542 75.65 -34.82 -47.94
C THR A 542 76.87 -34.59 -47.03
N TYR A 543 77.64 -33.50 -47.19
CA TYR A 543 78.41 -32.91 -46.09
C TYR A 543 77.56 -31.92 -45.27
N LEU A 544 78.07 -31.46 -44.14
CA LEU A 544 77.44 -30.40 -43.33
C LEU A 544 78.13 -29.07 -43.59
N ASP A 545 77.39 -27.96 -43.59
CA ASP A 545 77.90 -26.64 -43.96
C ASP A 545 79.09 -26.21 -43.05
N GLY A 546 79.00 -26.45 -41.75
CA GLY A 546 80.04 -26.26 -40.74
C GLY A 546 81.24 -27.21 -40.89
N GLU A 547 81.03 -28.46 -41.33
CA GLU A 547 82.14 -29.37 -41.66
C GLU A 547 82.91 -28.89 -42.91
N GLU A 548 82.17 -28.44 -43.94
CA GLU A 548 82.74 -27.88 -45.17
C GLU A 548 83.51 -26.58 -44.91
N VAL A 549 82.94 -25.66 -44.13
CA VAL A 549 83.58 -24.42 -43.70
C VAL A 549 84.87 -24.72 -42.92
N GLN A 550 84.85 -25.71 -42.03
CA GLN A 550 86.04 -26.12 -41.27
C GLN A 550 87.12 -26.76 -42.18
N ALA A 551 86.71 -27.50 -43.22
CA ALA A 551 87.60 -28.11 -44.20
C ALA A 551 88.11 -27.11 -45.28
N GLY A 552 87.44 -25.97 -45.45
CA GLY A 552 87.79 -24.92 -46.41
C GLY A 552 87.12 -25.06 -47.79
N PHE A 553 85.93 -25.67 -47.83
CA PHE A 553 85.06 -25.73 -49.01
C PHE A 553 84.04 -24.57 -49.01
N ASP A 554 82.97 -24.68 -49.78
CA ASP A 554 82.05 -23.59 -50.15
C ASP A 554 80.62 -24.16 -50.09
N PRO A 555 79.90 -24.02 -48.94
CA PRO A 555 78.77 -24.89 -48.51
C PRO A 555 77.46 -24.65 -49.28
N LYS A 556 77.56 -24.63 -50.61
CA LYS A 556 76.55 -24.19 -51.59
C LYS A 556 76.78 -24.73 -53.03
N LYS A 557 77.71 -25.67 -53.33
CA LYS A 557 78.20 -25.97 -54.72
C LYS A 557 78.68 -27.39 -55.08
#